data_AF-A0A093L5Y3-F1
#
_entry.id   AF-A0A093L5Y3-F1
#
_cell.length_a   1.000
_cell.length_b   1.000
_cell.length_c   1.000
_cell.angle_alpha   90.00
_cell.angle_beta   90.00
_cell.angle_gamma   90.00
#
_symmetry.space_group_name_H-M   'P 1'
#
loop_
_entity.id
_entity.type
_entity.pdbx_description
1 polymer ?
#
loop_
_entity_poly.entity_id
_entity_poly.type
_entity_poly.pdbx_seq_one_letter_code
_entity_poly.pdbx_strand_id
1 'polypeptide(L)'
;SLLGLLDTAVEVNVTSKVRLAVDDTGSPKLVTERCDTLLGGIKVRLLRGLLPIVDNLLASVLNRLLPNVLCPVVDVALGLVNDKLGLVTSLVPLGVLGSIQYTVSSLPLVTSQFLEVDLNAVVGRVAGGLVDYPLGKPEAVPAPPRVPMPPLPPMADTSSSQLGISVSFLSSMLRLLQEEGALDLDISSGMVSRERCLAQVGEGSKCKLVSWAYPESRELLLKMAVPEAPRVTLKKNKGSLQLTATAEVMVIHPGHAHKFLCLLHIDTSLLAQFSVEDNKLKIGVSLE
;
A
#
# COMPACT_ATOMS: atom_id res chain seq x y z
N SER A 1 -53.10 -14.82 14.70
CA SER A 1 -51.70 -14.75 14.24
C SER A 1 -51.40 -15.89 13.28
N LEU A 2 -51.05 -15.58 12.03
CA LEU A 2 -50.81 -16.53 10.92
C LEU A 2 -49.40 -17.17 10.89
N LEU A 3 -48.61 -17.01 11.95
CA LEU A 3 -47.28 -17.60 12.06
C LEU A 3 -47.40 -19.12 12.24
N GLY A 4 -47.12 -19.88 11.17
CA GLY A 4 -47.12 -21.35 11.18
C GLY A 4 -47.93 -22.05 10.08
N LEU A 5 -48.44 -21.31 9.09
CA LEU A 5 -49.18 -21.90 7.97
C LEU A 5 -48.29 -22.52 6.90
N LEU A 6 -47.05 -22.08 6.70
CA LEU A 6 -46.18 -22.62 5.65
C LEU A 6 -44.80 -22.86 6.25
N ASP A 7 -44.36 -24.11 6.24
CA ASP A 7 -43.00 -24.51 6.59
C ASP A 7 -42.33 -25.06 5.34
N THR A 8 -41.13 -24.55 5.02
CA THR A 8 -40.39 -24.91 3.80
C THR A 8 -38.93 -25.11 4.14
N ALA A 9 -38.42 -26.30 3.83
CA ALA A 9 -37.00 -26.64 3.94
C ALA A 9 -36.50 -27.11 2.59
N VAL A 10 -35.40 -26.52 2.12
CA VAL A 10 -34.77 -26.89 0.84
C VAL A 10 -33.30 -27.14 1.06
N GLU A 11 -32.84 -28.30 0.61
CA GLU A 11 -31.42 -28.62 0.55
C GLU A 11 -30.88 -28.24 -0.82
N VAL A 12 -29.84 -27.41 -0.84
CA VAL A 12 -29.26 -26.83 -2.05
C VAL A 12 -27.75 -27.06 -2.03
N ASN A 13 -27.21 -27.55 -3.13
CA ASN A 13 -25.78 -27.56 -3.43
C ASN A 13 -25.53 -26.70 -4.67
N VAL A 14 -24.76 -25.63 -4.53
CA VAL A 14 -24.39 -24.74 -5.63
C VAL A 14 -22.90 -24.91 -5.90
N THR A 15 -22.57 -25.32 -7.12
CA THR A 15 -21.19 -25.42 -7.60
C THR A 15 -20.96 -24.37 -8.68
N SER A 16 -19.91 -23.56 -8.56
CA SER A 16 -19.54 -22.58 -9.57
C SER A 16 -18.08 -22.72 -9.95
N LYS A 17 -17.82 -22.70 -11.26
CA LYS A 17 -16.49 -22.59 -11.83
C LYS A 17 -16.25 -21.13 -12.22
N VAL A 18 -15.27 -20.51 -11.58
CA VAL A 18 -14.93 -19.10 -11.75
C VAL A 18 -13.53 -19.00 -12.35
N ARG A 19 -13.39 -18.15 -13.38
CA ARG A 19 -12.08 -17.79 -13.95
C ARG A 19 -11.67 -16.41 -13.47
N LEU A 20 -10.37 -16.22 -13.26
CA LEU A 20 -9.78 -14.90 -13.08
C LEU A 20 -9.37 -14.35 -14.46
N ALA A 21 -9.78 -13.13 -14.74
CA ALA A 21 -9.61 -12.44 -16.00
C ALA A 21 -9.11 -11.02 -15.74
N VAL A 22 -8.76 -10.31 -16.82
CA VAL A 22 -8.49 -8.87 -16.81
C VAL A 22 -9.60 -8.21 -17.64
N ASP A 23 -10.19 -7.14 -17.12
CA ASP A 23 -11.22 -6.37 -17.83
C ASP A 23 -10.61 -5.32 -18.80
N ASP A 24 -11.48 -4.59 -19.50
CA ASP A 24 -11.06 -3.58 -20.49
C ASP A 24 -10.28 -2.41 -19.87
N THR A 25 -10.38 -2.22 -18.55
CA THR A 25 -9.64 -1.19 -17.80
C THR A 25 -8.26 -1.66 -17.34
N GLY A 26 -7.94 -2.94 -17.56
CA GLY A 26 -6.70 -3.56 -17.07
C GLY A 26 -6.80 -4.04 -15.62
N SER A 27 -8.01 -4.13 -15.05
CA SER A 27 -8.25 -4.54 -13.68
C SER A 27 -8.59 -6.03 -13.57
N PRO A 28 -8.16 -6.72 -12.49
CA PRO A 28 -8.47 -8.13 -12.31
C PRO A 28 -9.96 -8.32 -11.98
N LYS A 29 -10.58 -9.32 -12.60
CA LYS A 29 -12.00 -9.62 -12.45
C LYS A 29 -12.27 -11.12 -12.47
N LEU A 30 -13.10 -11.58 -11.55
CA LEU A 30 -13.67 -12.93 -11.51
C LEU A 30 -14.90 -13.01 -12.41
N VAL A 31 -14.94 -14.03 -13.26
CA VAL A 31 -16.04 -14.29 -14.20
C VAL A 31 -16.52 -15.72 -14.03
N THR A 32 -17.83 -15.90 -13.87
CA THR A 32 -18.47 -17.22 -13.84
C THR A 32 -18.37 -17.87 -15.22
N GLU A 33 -17.75 -19.05 -15.32
CA GLU A 33 -17.76 -19.86 -16.54
C GLU A 33 -18.96 -20.80 -16.56
N ARG A 34 -19.22 -21.44 -15.40
CA ARG A 34 -20.32 -22.38 -15.21
C ARG A 34 -20.84 -22.27 -13.79
N CYS A 35 -22.16 -22.37 -13.64
CA CYS A 35 -22.81 -22.49 -12.35
C CYS A 35 -23.88 -23.57 -12.44
N ASP A 36 -23.80 -24.53 -11.54
CA ASP A 36 -24.72 -25.66 -11.44
C ASP A 36 -25.35 -25.63 -10.04
N THR A 37 -26.68 -25.74 -9.99
CA THR A 37 -27.43 -25.86 -8.73
C THR A 37 -28.13 -27.20 -8.69
N LEU A 38 -27.86 -27.98 -7.65
CA LEU A 38 -28.49 -29.26 -7.35
C LEU A 38 -29.37 -29.11 -6.12
N LEU A 39 -30.59 -29.62 -6.21
CA LEU A 39 -31.54 -29.61 -5.09
C LEU A 39 -31.61 -31.01 -4.48
N GLY A 40 -31.15 -31.16 -3.24
CA GLY A 40 -31.10 -32.42 -2.49
C GLY A 40 -32.46 -32.87 -1.96
N GLY A 41 -33.41 -31.93 -1.85
CA GLY A 41 -34.79 -32.21 -1.51
C GLY A 41 -35.54 -30.94 -1.10
N ILE A 42 -36.84 -30.88 -1.44
CA ILE A 42 -37.74 -29.79 -1.06
C ILE A 42 -38.85 -30.37 -0.19
N LYS A 43 -38.96 -29.87 1.05
CA LYS A 43 -40.04 -30.21 1.97
C LYS A 43 -40.89 -28.97 2.17
N VAL A 44 -42.15 -29.04 1.74
CA VAL A 44 -43.16 -27.99 1.96
C VAL A 44 -44.26 -28.59 2.84
N ARG A 45 -44.70 -27.84 3.85
CA ARG A 45 -45.82 -28.19 4.72
C ARG A 45 -46.73 -26.98 4.90
N LEU A 46 -47.78 -26.91 4.09
CA LEU A 46 -48.85 -25.93 4.22
C LEU A 46 -49.90 -26.45 5.21
N LEU A 47 -50.33 -25.60 6.14
CA LEU A 47 -51.19 -25.93 7.27
C LEU A 47 -50.69 -27.16 8.02
N ARG A 48 -49.37 -27.28 8.25
CA ARG A 48 -48.74 -28.48 8.86
C ARG A 48 -48.92 -29.77 8.05
N GLY A 49 -49.12 -29.67 6.73
CA GLY A 49 -49.31 -30.81 5.82
C GLY A 49 -50.76 -31.19 5.56
N LEU A 50 -51.73 -30.34 5.93
CA LEU A 50 -53.16 -30.59 5.67
C LEU A 50 -53.54 -30.45 4.18
N LEU A 51 -52.65 -29.91 3.33
CA LEU A 51 -52.90 -29.66 1.91
C LEU A 51 -51.80 -30.26 1.01
N PRO A 52 -51.68 -31.60 0.94
CA PRO A 52 -50.58 -32.27 0.24
C PRO A 52 -50.53 -31.97 -1.27
N ILE A 53 -51.68 -31.69 -1.90
CA ILE A 53 -51.74 -31.29 -3.32
C ILE A 53 -51.04 -29.94 -3.52
N VAL A 54 -51.27 -29.00 -2.60
CA VAL A 54 -50.66 -27.66 -2.65
C VAL A 54 -49.18 -27.75 -2.29
N ASP A 55 -48.82 -28.60 -1.31
CA ASP A 55 -47.43 -28.85 -0.93
C ASP A 55 -46.60 -29.38 -2.11
N ASN A 56 -47.12 -30.37 -2.83
CA ASN A 56 -46.46 -30.94 -4.01
C ASN A 56 -46.35 -29.94 -5.17
N LEU A 57 -47.40 -29.13 -5.38
CA LEU A 57 -47.36 -28.06 -6.39
C LEU A 57 -46.28 -27.04 -6.05
N LEU A 58 -46.24 -26.58 -4.79
CA LEU A 58 -45.25 -25.61 -4.34
C LEU A 58 -43.83 -26.17 -4.42
N ALA A 59 -43.64 -27.44 -4.04
CA ALA A 59 -42.35 -28.12 -4.18
C ALA A 59 -41.92 -28.22 -5.64
N SER A 60 -42.83 -28.52 -6.58
CA SER A 60 -42.53 -28.57 -8.02
C SER A 60 -42.14 -27.20 -8.58
N VAL A 61 -42.84 -26.15 -8.16
CA VAL A 61 -42.53 -24.76 -8.54
C VAL A 61 -41.15 -24.36 -8.02
N LEU A 62 -40.86 -24.60 -6.74
CA LEU A 62 -39.55 -24.33 -6.14
C LEU A 62 -38.43 -25.10 -6.85
N ASN A 63 -38.67 -26.35 -7.23
CA ASN A 63 -37.69 -27.16 -7.94
C ASN A 63 -37.30 -26.58 -9.31
N ARG A 64 -38.22 -25.87 -9.97
CA ARG A 64 -37.96 -25.20 -11.25
C ARG A 64 -37.39 -23.80 -11.09
N LEU A 65 -37.82 -23.06 -10.06
CA LEU A 65 -37.44 -21.66 -9.89
C LEU A 65 -36.10 -21.49 -9.18
N LEU A 66 -35.83 -22.28 -8.12
CA LEU A 66 -34.64 -22.09 -7.30
C LEU A 66 -33.32 -22.16 -8.09
N PRO A 67 -33.11 -23.13 -9.01
CA PRO A 67 -31.87 -23.17 -9.78
C PRO A 67 -31.66 -21.91 -10.64
N ASN A 68 -32.75 -21.36 -11.18
CA ASN A 68 -32.73 -20.14 -11.99
C ASN A 68 -32.50 -18.85 -11.17
N VAL A 69 -32.64 -18.92 -9.84
CA VAL A 69 -32.43 -17.78 -8.93
C VAL A 69 -31.06 -17.87 -8.25
N LEU A 70 -30.62 -19.07 -7.87
CA LEU A 70 -29.42 -19.26 -7.06
C LEU A 70 -28.13 -18.99 -7.83
N CYS A 71 -28.03 -19.37 -9.10
CA CYS A 71 -26.86 -19.04 -9.92
C CYS A 71 -26.68 -17.53 -10.14
N PRO A 72 -27.72 -16.75 -10.47
CA PRO A 72 -27.63 -15.29 -10.48
C PRO A 72 -27.19 -14.67 -9.14
N VAL A 73 -27.53 -15.28 -7.99
CA VAL A 73 -27.03 -14.82 -6.69
C VAL A 73 -25.52 -15.01 -6.57
N VAL A 74 -24.95 -16.07 -7.14
CA VAL A 74 -23.50 -16.26 -7.22
C VAL A 74 -22.85 -15.14 -8.04
N ASP A 75 -23.45 -14.75 -9.16
CA ASP A 75 -22.95 -13.65 -9.99
C ASP A 75 -22.97 -12.31 -9.25
N VAL A 76 -24.03 -12.05 -8.46
CA VAL A 76 -24.10 -10.85 -7.61
C VAL A 76 -23.01 -10.87 -6.53
N ALA A 77 -22.80 -12.02 -5.87
CA ALA A 77 -21.75 -12.16 -4.88
C ALA A 77 -20.35 -11.96 -5.49
N LEU A 78 -20.10 -12.51 -6.68
CA LEU A 78 -18.87 -12.27 -7.44
C LEU A 78 -18.74 -10.81 -7.87
N GLY A 79 -19.84 -10.13 -8.19
CA GLY A 79 -19.87 -8.69 -8.42
C GLY A 79 -19.27 -7.90 -7.25
N LEU A 80 -19.68 -8.21 -6.02
CA LEU A 80 -19.14 -7.56 -4.82
C LEU A 80 -17.63 -7.83 -4.63
N VAL A 81 -17.16 -9.03 -4.97
CA VAL A 81 -15.73 -9.35 -4.95
C VAL A 81 -14.99 -8.58 -6.04
N ASN A 82 -15.58 -8.46 -7.22
CA ASN A 82 -15.03 -7.69 -8.34
C ASN A 82 -14.93 -6.20 -8.02
N ASP A 83 -15.90 -5.63 -7.30
CA ASP A 83 -15.82 -4.24 -6.83
C ASP A 83 -14.59 -4.03 -5.94
N LYS A 84 -14.23 -5.03 -5.11
CA LYS A 84 -13.00 -4.99 -4.29
C LYS A 84 -11.74 -5.21 -5.13
N LEU A 85 -11.76 -6.13 -6.08
CA LEU A 85 -10.62 -6.37 -6.98
C LEU A 85 -10.32 -5.17 -7.88
N GLY A 86 -11.35 -4.43 -8.30
CA GLY A 86 -11.20 -3.19 -9.08
C GLY A 86 -10.45 -2.09 -8.31
N LEU A 87 -10.43 -2.14 -6.97
CA LEU A 87 -9.64 -1.19 -6.17
C LEU A 87 -8.13 -1.42 -6.29
N VAL A 88 -7.69 -2.59 -6.73
CA VAL A 88 -6.26 -2.93 -6.86
C VAL A 88 -5.55 -2.00 -7.84
N THR A 89 -6.23 -1.55 -8.90
CA THR A 89 -5.67 -0.63 -9.92
C THR A 89 -5.98 0.84 -9.62
N SER A 90 -6.57 1.13 -8.46
CA SER A 90 -6.88 2.51 -8.07
C SER A 90 -5.62 3.30 -7.77
N LEU A 91 -5.75 4.62 -7.94
CA LEU A 91 -4.70 5.57 -7.60
C LEU A 91 -4.68 5.80 -6.09
N VAL A 92 -3.54 5.53 -5.46
CA VAL A 92 -3.31 5.69 -4.02
C VAL A 92 -2.59 7.02 -3.78
N PRO A 93 -3.22 8.00 -3.09
CA PRO A 93 -2.59 9.28 -2.83
C PRO A 93 -1.51 9.18 -1.74
N LEU A 94 -0.38 9.86 -1.95
CA LEU A 94 0.72 10.03 -1.00
C LEU A 94 0.68 11.43 -0.35
N GLY A 95 -0.52 11.91 -0.04
CA GLY A 95 -0.74 13.28 0.41
C GLY A 95 -0.49 14.29 -0.71
N VAL A 96 0.18 15.39 -0.38
CA VAL A 96 0.50 16.47 -1.34
C VAL A 96 1.70 16.16 -2.24
N LEU A 97 2.47 15.11 -1.92
CA LEU A 97 3.73 14.81 -2.59
C LEU A 97 3.52 14.07 -3.92
N GLY A 98 2.47 13.26 -4.04
CA GLY A 98 2.31 12.42 -5.21
C GLY A 98 1.22 11.37 -5.08
N SER A 99 1.30 10.36 -5.94
CA SER A 99 0.42 9.21 -5.96
C SER A 99 1.12 7.95 -6.48
N ILE A 100 0.57 6.79 -6.13
CA ILE A 100 0.95 5.50 -6.70
C ILE A 100 -0.20 5.00 -7.54
N GLN A 101 0.08 4.61 -8.77
CA GLN A 101 -0.85 3.89 -9.62
C GLN A 101 -0.39 2.47 -9.82
N TYR A 102 -1.28 1.51 -9.56
CA TYR A 102 -1.03 0.10 -9.81
C TYR A 102 -1.70 -0.36 -11.10
N THR A 103 -1.03 -1.23 -11.85
CA THR A 103 -1.60 -1.86 -13.05
C THR A 103 -1.20 -3.33 -13.08
N VAL A 104 -2.08 -4.19 -13.56
CA VAL A 104 -1.78 -5.62 -13.73
C VAL A 104 -0.67 -5.78 -14.78
N SER A 105 0.39 -6.50 -14.42
CA SER A 105 1.57 -6.68 -15.29
C SER A 105 1.45 -7.90 -16.19
N SER A 106 0.85 -8.97 -15.67
CA SER A 106 0.71 -10.28 -16.31
C SER A 106 -0.66 -10.87 -15.97
N LEU A 107 -1.05 -11.92 -16.69
CA LEU A 107 -2.25 -12.67 -16.30
C LEU A 107 -2.03 -13.30 -14.93
N PRO A 108 -2.95 -13.13 -13.97
CA PRO A 108 -2.84 -13.75 -12.66
C PRO A 108 -2.66 -15.27 -12.75
N LEU A 109 -1.78 -15.81 -11.91
CA LEU A 109 -1.53 -17.24 -11.83
C LEU A 109 -2.41 -17.85 -10.74
N VAL A 110 -3.24 -18.83 -11.12
CA VAL A 110 -4.09 -19.59 -10.20
C VAL A 110 -3.58 -21.03 -10.13
N THR A 111 -3.19 -21.46 -8.95
CA THR A 111 -2.81 -22.86 -8.68
C THR A 111 -3.76 -23.49 -7.66
N SER A 112 -3.59 -24.78 -7.37
CA SER A 112 -4.33 -25.43 -6.27
C SER A 112 -3.92 -24.93 -4.88
N GLN A 113 -2.83 -24.15 -4.77
CA GLN A 113 -2.22 -23.75 -3.51
C GLN A 113 -2.30 -22.24 -3.28
N PHE A 114 -2.18 -21.44 -4.34
CA PHE A 114 -2.12 -19.98 -4.23
C PHE A 114 -2.64 -19.28 -5.47
N LEU A 115 -2.99 -18.01 -5.26
CA LEU A 115 -3.29 -17.02 -6.28
C LEU A 115 -2.17 -15.97 -6.27
N GLU A 116 -1.56 -15.72 -7.42
CA GLU A 116 -0.50 -14.73 -7.58
C GLU A 116 -0.92 -13.65 -8.59
N VAL A 117 -0.67 -12.39 -8.24
CA VAL A 117 -1.00 -11.22 -9.05
C VAL A 117 0.22 -10.32 -9.14
N ASP A 118 0.77 -10.18 -10.33
CA ASP A 118 1.87 -9.24 -10.58
C ASP A 118 1.34 -7.85 -10.88
N LEU A 119 1.83 -6.87 -10.13
CA LEU A 119 1.46 -5.46 -10.30
C LEU A 119 2.69 -4.64 -10.70
N ASN A 120 2.53 -3.79 -11.70
CA ASN A 120 3.42 -2.65 -11.87
C ASN A 120 2.95 -1.52 -10.96
N ALA A 121 3.89 -0.83 -10.34
CA ALA A 121 3.63 0.33 -9.50
C ALA A 121 4.34 1.55 -10.10
N VAL A 122 3.56 2.55 -10.50
CA VAL A 122 4.06 3.81 -11.04
C VAL A 122 3.92 4.88 -9.96
N VAL A 123 5.02 5.54 -9.63
CA VAL A 123 5.03 6.67 -8.70
C VAL A 123 4.98 7.95 -9.52
N GLY A 124 3.94 8.75 -9.31
CA GLY A 124 3.72 10.02 -10.00
C GLY A 124 3.71 11.20 -9.04
N ARG A 125 4.13 12.37 -9.53
CA ARG A 125 4.01 13.66 -8.84
C ARG A 125 2.62 14.25 -9.04
N VAL A 126 2.19 15.11 -8.11
CA VAL A 126 0.99 15.94 -8.33
C VAL A 126 1.40 17.18 -9.13
N ALA A 127 1.14 17.17 -10.44
CA ALA A 127 1.33 18.37 -11.26
C ALA A 127 0.10 19.30 -11.19
N GLY A 128 0.13 20.26 -10.26
CA GLY A 128 -0.58 21.55 -10.38
C GLY A 128 -2.04 21.67 -9.88
N GLY A 129 -2.27 22.69 -9.03
CA GLY A 129 -3.52 23.47 -8.96
C GLY A 129 -4.52 23.12 -7.85
N LEU A 130 -4.59 23.95 -6.80
CA LEU A 130 -5.74 24.06 -5.88
C LEU A 130 -6.99 24.56 -6.62
N VAL A 131 -7.66 23.70 -7.39
CA VAL A 131 -9.06 23.89 -7.78
C VAL A 131 -9.66 22.50 -8.00
N ASP A 132 -10.49 22.07 -7.06
CA ASP A 132 -11.39 20.91 -7.11
C ASP A 132 -10.76 19.55 -7.45
N TYR A 133 -10.89 18.58 -6.55
CA TYR A 133 -10.63 17.16 -6.84
C TYR A 133 -11.39 16.75 -8.12
N PRO A 134 -10.67 16.52 -9.23
CA PRO A 134 -10.43 15.16 -9.65
C PRO A 134 -8.96 14.96 -10.07
N LEU A 135 -8.43 13.80 -9.67
CA LEU A 135 -7.09 13.31 -10.01
C LEU A 135 -6.67 13.71 -11.43
N GLY A 136 -5.74 14.66 -11.52
CA GLY A 136 -5.12 15.04 -12.78
C GLY A 136 -4.52 13.83 -13.47
N LYS A 137 -4.43 13.88 -14.81
CA LYS A 137 -3.78 12.83 -15.60
C LYS A 137 -2.34 12.67 -15.06
N PRO A 138 -1.92 11.45 -14.66
CA PRO A 138 -0.54 11.21 -14.31
C PRO A 138 0.34 11.72 -15.45
N GLU A 139 1.34 12.52 -15.14
CA GLU A 139 2.37 12.85 -16.11
C GLU A 139 2.86 11.54 -16.71
N ALA A 140 2.92 11.45 -18.04
CA ALA A 140 3.29 10.23 -18.75
C ALA A 140 4.78 9.97 -18.54
N VAL A 141 5.15 9.54 -17.34
CA VAL A 141 6.50 9.11 -17.01
C VAL A 141 6.76 7.85 -17.83
N PRO A 142 7.83 7.82 -18.64
CA PRO A 142 8.22 6.61 -19.37
C PRO A 142 8.31 5.44 -18.38
N ALA A 143 7.53 4.39 -18.62
CA ALA A 143 7.58 3.21 -17.79
C ALA A 143 9.02 2.67 -17.81
N PRO A 144 9.71 2.57 -16.67
CA PRO A 144 11.06 2.03 -16.63
C PRO A 144 11.06 0.60 -17.20
N PRO A 145 12.20 0.13 -17.74
CA PRO A 145 12.30 -1.22 -18.27
C PRO A 145 11.82 -2.24 -17.24
N ARG A 146 10.92 -3.13 -17.67
CA ARG A 146 10.32 -4.15 -16.81
C ARG A 146 11.41 -5.08 -16.31
N VAL A 147 11.73 -4.99 -15.02
CA VAL A 147 12.55 -5.99 -14.34
C VAL A 147 11.59 -7.03 -13.77
N PRO A 148 11.64 -8.29 -14.22
CA PRO A 148 10.82 -9.35 -13.65
C PRO A 148 11.07 -9.45 -12.15
N MET A 149 9.99 -9.56 -11.38
CA MET A 149 10.13 -9.86 -9.96
C MET A 149 10.76 -11.25 -9.80
N PRO A 150 11.71 -11.42 -8.87
CA PRO A 150 12.16 -12.75 -8.50
C PRO A 150 10.99 -13.53 -7.89
N PRO A 151 10.96 -14.86 -8.05
CA PRO A 151 9.90 -15.67 -7.47
C PRO A 151 9.86 -15.49 -5.95
N LEU A 152 8.65 -15.41 -5.41
CA LEU A 152 8.45 -15.33 -3.97
C LEU A 152 8.92 -16.64 -3.30
N PRO A 153 9.50 -16.56 -2.09
CA PRO A 153 9.79 -17.76 -1.33
C PRO A 153 8.47 -18.44 -0.92
N PRO A 154 8.46 -19.75 -0.64
CA PRO A 154 7.26 -20.45 -0.20
C PRO A 154 6.58 -19.73 0.96
N MET A 155 5.27 -19.53 0.85
CA MET A 155 4.47 -18.93 1.90
C MET A 155 4.49 -19.85 3.14
N ALA A 156 4.70 -19.27 4.32
CA ALA A 156 4.63 -20.04 5.55
C ALA A 156 3.21 -20.55 5.80
N ASP A 157 3.07 -21.76 6.35
CA ASP A 157 1.77 -22.41 6.60
C ASP A 157 0.83 -21.57 7.50
N THR A 158 1.39 -20.63 8.27
CA THR A 158 0.65 -19.74 9.16
C THR A 158 0.18 -18.44 8.50
N SER A 159 0.59 -18.16 7.26
CA SER A 159 0.23 -16.93 6.55
C SER A 159 -0.83 -17.16 5.49
N SER A 160 -1.76 -16.21 5.36
CA SER A 160 -2.79 -16.21 4.30
C SER A 160 -2.40 -15.42 3.06
N SER A 161 -1.31 -14.66 3.11
CA SER A 161 -0.85 -13.81 2.00
C SER A 161 0.64 -13.49 2.09
N GLN A 162 1.24 -13.12 0.97
CA GLN A 162 2.61 -12.62 0.89
C GLN A 162 2.69 -11.46 -0.10
N LEU A 163 3.58 -10.50 0.18
CA LEU A 163 3.81 -9.34 -0.68
C LEU A 163 5.31 -9.23 -1.00
N GLY A 164 5.62 -9.15 -2.30
CA GLY A 164 6.94 -8.80 -2.80
C GLY A 164 7.01 -7.33 -3.18
N ILE A 165 8.07 -6.63 -2.76
CA ILE A 165 8.29 -5.23 -3.12
C ILE A 165 9.66 -5.12 -3.79
N SER A 166 9.70 -4.47 -4.96
CA SER A 166 10.94 -4.29 -5.70
C SER A 166 11.77 -3.13 -5.14
N VAL A 167 13.09 -3.24 -5.31
CA VAL A 167 14.03 -2.14 -5.07
C VAL A 167 13.68 -0.94 -5.96
N SER A 168 13.26 -1.16 -7.21
CA SER A 168 12.91 -0.08 -8.15
C SER A 168 11.72 0.75 -7.68
N PHE A 169 10.72 0.11 -7.07
CA PHE A 169 9.58 0.81 -6.48
C PHE A 169 10.03 1.67 -5.28
N LEU A 170 10.79 1.09 -4.35
CA LEU A 170 11.33 1.82 -3.19
C LEU A 170 12.22 2.99 -3.62
N SER A 171 13.08 2.80 -4.63
CA SER A 171 13.91 3.88 -5.20
C SER A 171 13.07 5.00 -5.80
N SER A 172 11.97 4.67 -6.48
CA SER A 172 11.07 5.66 -7.07
C SER A 172 10.36 6.49 -5.99
N MET A 173 9.95 5.85 -4.88
CA MET A 173 9.39 6.53 -3.71
C MET A 173 10.40 7.47 -3.05
N LEU A 174 11.63 7.01 -2.83
CA LEU A 174 12.70 7.84 -2.24
C LEU A 174 13.07 9.02 -3.12
N ARG A 175 13.06 8.82 -4.45
CA ARG A 175 13.26 9.91 -5.42
C ARG A 175 12.14 10.94 -5.34
N LEU A 176 10.87 10.51 -5.28
CA LEU A 176 9.75 11.43 -5.09
C LEU A 176 9.95 12.29 -3.83
N LEU A 177 10.27 11.67 -2.69
CA LEU A 177 10.52 12.41 -1.44
C LEU A 177 11.66 13.41 -1.57
N GLN A 178 12.74 13.03 -2.26
CA GLN A 178 13.90 13.90 -2.46
C GLN A 178 13.58 15.07 -3.37
N GLU A 179 12.96 14.82 -4.52
CA GLU A 179 12.65 15.87 -5.49
C GLU A 179 11.53 16.81 -5.02
N GLU A 180 10.71 16.41 -4.05
CA GLU A 180 9.74 17.28 -3.35
C GLU A 180 10.34 18.00 -2.12
N GLY A 181 11.63 17.82 -1.84
CA GLY A 181 12.32 18.41 -0.68
C GLY A 181 11.85 17.86 0.67
N ALA A 182 11.10 16.76 0.70
CA ALA A 182 10.56 16.16 1.91
C ALA A 182 11.62 15.44 2.78
N LEU A 183 12.87 15.34 2.29
CA LEU A 183 14.01 14.81 3.02
C LEU A 183 14.91 15.91 3.61
N ASP A 184 14.66 17.18 3.29
CA ASP A 184 15.40 18.32 3.80
C ASP A 184 14.90 18.70 5.20
N LEU A 185 15.81 19.15 6.07
CA LEU A 185 15.50 19.44 7.47
C LEU A 185 16.27 20.65 7.99
N ASP A 186 15.53 21.63 8.50
CA ASP A 186 16.11 22.78 9.21
C ASP A 186 15.98 22.57 10.72
N ILE A 187 17.12 22.45 11.41
CA ILE A 187 17.19 22.30 12.88
C ILE A 187 17.68 23.62 13.48
N SER A 188 16.81 24.27 14.27
CA SER A 188 17.19 25.44 15.07
C SER A 188 17.57 25.04 16.51
N SER A 189 18.37 25.88 17.18
CA SER A 189 18.78 25.66 18.58
C SER A 189 17.62 25.42 19.55
N GLY A 190 16.41 25.93 19.27
CA GLY A 190 15.22 25.70 20.10
C GLY A 190 14.63 24.30 19.98
N MET A 191 14.96 23.56 18.91
CA MET A 191 14.47 22.20 18.66
C MET A 191 15.36 21.12 19.29
N VAL A 192 16.57 21.48 19.71
CA VAL A 192 17.52 20.56 20.36
C VAL A 192 17.41 20.74 21.86
N SER A 193 16.91 19.73 22.56
CA SER A 193 16.95 19.69 24.03
C SER A 193 18.40 19.88 24.48
N ARG A 194 18.64 20.95 25.25
CA ARG A 194 19.96 21.42 25.74
C ARG A 194 20.81 20.33 26.43
N GLU A 195 20.16 19.24 26.83
CA GLU A 195 20.72 18.05 27.48
C GLU A 195 21.54 17.15 26.52
N ARG A 196 21.30 17.17 25.19
CA ARG A 196 21.93 16.22 24.25
C ARG A 196 23.18 16.70 23.50
N CYS A 197 23.43 18.02 23.41
CA CYS A 197 24.67 18.52 22.77
C CYS A 197 25.88 18.56 23.72
N LEU A 198 25.66 18.60 25.04
CA LEU A 198 26.73 18.91 26.00
C LEU A 198 27.48 17.68 26.54
N ALA A 199 27.07 16.46 26.19
CA ALA A 199 27.69 15.23 26.72
C ALA A 199 28.85 14.66 25.87
N GLN A 200 29.12 15.18 24.67
CA GLN A 200 30.08 14.59 23.73
C GLN A 200 31.09 15.57 23.11
N VAL A 201 31.39 16.69 23.78
CA VAL A 201 32.59 17.46 23.44
C VAL A 201 33.77 16.88 24.22
N GLY A 202 34.27 15.75 23.73
CA GLY A 202 35.54 15.20 24.17
C GLY A 202 36.69 16.19 23.92
N GLU A 203 37.61 16.20 24.86
CA GLU A 203 38.82 17.03 24.93
C GLU A 203 39.73 16.73 23.73
N GLY A 204 39.44 17.35 22.58
CA GLY A 204 40.16 17.08 21.33
C GLY A 204 39.47 17.50 20.03
N SER A 205 38.19 17.92 20.08
CA SER A 205 37.47 18.29 18.87
C SER A 205 37.92 19.64 18.28
N LYS A 206 38.02 19.72 16.95
CA LYS A 206 38.27 20.93 16.15
C LYS A 206 37.13 21.98 16.23
N CYS A 207 36.21 21.85 17.19
CA CYS A 207 35.18 22.84 17.52
C CYS A 207 35.72 24.04 18.33
N LYS A 208 37.04 24.28 18.33
CA LYS A 208 37.63 25.51 18.90
C LYS A 208 37.46 26.75 18.01
N LEU A 209 37.08 26.57 16.74
CA LEU A 209 36.92 27.68 15.80
C LEU A 209 35.67 28.53 16.08
N VAL A 210 34.63 27.94 16.68
CA VAL A 210 33.37 28.64 16.99
C VAL A 210 33.49 29.40 18.32
N SER A 211 34.17 28.83 19.31
CA SER A 211 34.33 29.44 20.64
C SER A 211 35.24 30.67 20.64
N TRP A 212 36.24 30.76 19.75
CA TRP A 212 37.09 31.95 19.66
C TRP A 212 36.40 33.11 18.90
N ALA A 213 35.58 32.80 17.91
CA ALA A 213 34.91 33.80 17.07
C ALA A 213 33.60 34.32 17.70
N TYR A 214 32.97 33.53 18.57
CA TYR A 214 31.73 33.86 19.28
C TYR A 214 31.85 33.52 20.77
N PRO A 215 32.32 34.47 21.61
CA PRO A 215 32.50 34.24 23.05
C PRO A 215 31.19 34.15 23.84
N GLU A 216 30.07 34.65 23.27
CA GLU A 216 28.73 34.47 23.81
C GLU A 216 28.00 33.33 23.07
N SER A 217 27.20 32.54 23.80
CA SER A 217 26.38 31.48 23.21
C SER A 217 25.38 32.08 22.22
N ARG A 218 25.55 31.77 20.93
CA ARG A 218 24.64 32.20 19.86
C ARG A 218 23.81 31.04 19.35
N GLU A 219 22.61 31.35 18.89
CA GLU A 219 21.74 30.36 18.26
C GLU A 219 22.33 29.88 16.94
N LEU A 220 22.34 28.56 16.78
CA LEU A 220 22.76 27.89 15.56
C LEU A 220 21.53 27.43 14.77
N LEU A 221 21.64 27.55 13.45
CA LEU A 221 20.73 26.96 12.48
C LEU A 221 21.52 25.95 11.65
N LEU A 222 21.08 24.71 11.68
CA LEU A 222 21.58 23.64 10.83
C LEU A 222 20.58 23.40 9.71
N LYS A 223 20.95 23.71 8.48
CA LYS A 223 20.14 23.37 7.30
C LYS A 223 20.66 22.12 6.66
N MET A 224 19.88 21.06 6.68
CA MET A 224 20.20 19.80 6.04
C MET A 224 19.50 19.71 4.70
N ALA A 225 20.26 19.41 3.65
CA ALA A 225 19.74 19.15 2.32
C ALA A 225 20.17 17.76 1.86
N VAL A 226 19.28 17.06 1.16
CA VAL A 226 19.53 15.75 0.56
C VAL A 226 19.54 15.94 -0.97
N PRO A 227 20.72 16.20 -1.57
CA PRO A 227 20.82 16.60 -2.98
C PRO A 227 20.50 15.46 -3.95
N GLU A 228 20.66 14.20 -3.52
CA GLU A 228 20.42 13.02 -4.34
C GLU A 228 19.50 12.03 -3.61
N ALA A 229 18.65 11.34 -4.39
CA ALA A 229 17.74 10.33 -3.85
C ALA A 229 18.53 9.20 -3.14
N PRO A 230 18.18 8.86 -1.88
CA PRO A 230 18.85 7.80 -1.16
C PRO A 230 18.80 6.45 -1.90
N ARG A 231 19.91 5.71 -1.89
CA ARG A 231 19.99 4.41 -2.57
C ARG A 231 19.59 3.30 -1.63
N VAL A 232 18.49 2.61 -1.93
CA VAL A 232 18.03 1.44 -1.18
C VAL A 232 18.61 0.15 -1.74
N THR A 233 19.06 -0.75 -0.87
CA THR A 233 19.42 -2.12 -1.23
C THR A 233 18.77 -3.12 -0.29
N LEU A 234 18.28 -4.22 -0.85
CA LEU A 234 17.65 -5.31 -0.12
C LEU A 234 18.49 -6.57 -0.26
N LYS A 235 18.90 -7.14 0.86
CA LYS A 235 19.54 -8.45 0.98
C LYS A 235 18.70 -9.32 1.91
N LYS A 236 18.99 -10.62 1.95
CA LYS A 236 18.31 -11.55 2.87
C LYS A 236 18.38 -11.00 4.30
N ASN A 237 17.20 -10.77 4.89
CA ASN A 237 17.01 -10.25 6.25
C ASN A 237 17.66 -8.89 6.56
N LYS A 238 18.06 -8.11 5.53
CA LYS A 238 18.72 -6.82 5.72
C LYS A 238 18.35 -5.84 4.61
N GLY A 239 17.67 -4.76 4.98
CA GLY A 239 17.56 -3.56 4.16
C GLY A 239 18.63 -2.55 4.53
N SER A 240 19.18 -1.84 3.55
CA SER A 240 20.07 -0.71 3.81
C SER A 240 19.75 0.47 2.91
N LEU A 241 19.99 1.67 3.41
CA LEU A 241 19.79 2.94 2.73
C LEU A 241 21.10 3.73 2.76
N GLN A 242 21.67 4.02 1.60
CA GLN A 242 22.77 4.96 1.49
C GLN A 242 22.19 6.37 1.40
N LEU A 243 22.51 7.21 2.37
CA LEU A 243 22.09 8.61 2.44
C LEU A 243 23.32 9.50 2.28
N THR A 244 23.26 10.39 1.30
CA THR A 244 24.21 11.50 1.14
C THR A 244 23.47 12.80 1.38
N ALA A 245 23.96 13.60 2.31
CA ALA A 245 23.35 14.86 2.71
C ALA A 245 24.42 15.92 2.95
N THR A 246 24.06 17.18 2.79
CA THR A 246 24.87 18.32 3.19
C THR A 246 24.20 19.02 4.37
N ALA A 247 24.99 19.47 5.33
CA ALA A 247 24.48 20.24 6.45
C ALA A 247 25.24 21.56 6.59
N GLU A 248 24.55 22.67 6.32
CA GLU A 248 25.07 24.02 6.49
C GLU A 248 24.86 24.49 7.93
N VAL A 249 25.95 24.82 8.60
CA VAL A 249 25.92 25.38 9.94
C VAL A 249 26.00 26.90 9.85
N MET A 250 24.99 27.59 10.38
CA MET A 250 24.93 29.05 10.42
C MET A 250 24.73 29.57 11.84
N VAL A 251 25.24 30.77 12.11
CA VAL A 251 24.97 31.54 13.32
C VAL A 251 23.91 32.60 13.03
N ILE A 252 22.89 32.65 13.87
CA ILE A 252 21.88 33.70 13.85
C ILE A 252 22.41 34.90 14.63
N HIS A 253 22.53 36.06 13.97
CA HIS A 253 22.93 37.32 14.60
C HIS A 253 21.72 38.12 15.10
N PRO A 254 21.89 39.02 16.09
CA PRO A 254 20.85 39.97 16.49
C PRO A 254 20.44 40.80 15.26
N GLY A 255 19.17 40.70 14.85
CA GLY A 255 18.67 41.27 13.59
C GLY A 255 18.43 40.26 12.45
N HIS A 256 18.39 38.96 12.74
CA HIS A 256 18.11 37.87 11.79
C HIS A 256 19.12 37.73 10.62
N ALA A 257 20.30 38.35 10.73
CA ALA A 257 21.36 38.12 9.77
C ALA A 257 21.99 36.73 10.02
N HIS A 258 22.00 35.87 9.00
CA HIS A 258 22.60 34.54 9.08
C HIS A 258 24.05 34.61 8.58
N LYS A 259 24.99 34.08 9.38
CA LYS A 259 26.39 33.96 8.98
C LYS A 259 26.79 32.50 8.90
N PHE A 260 27.21 32.08 7.71
CA PHE A 260 27.74 30.74 7.47
C PHE A 260 29.01 30.49 8.29
N LEU A 261 29.10 29.31 8.89
CA LEU A 261 30.27 28.83 9.61
C LEU A 261 31.02 27.76 8.82
N CYS A 262 30.31 26.69 8.47
CA CYS A 262 30.88 25.55 7.78
C CYS A 262 29.80 24.72 7.08
N LEU A 263 30.25 23.91 6.13
CA LEU A 263 29.47 22.92 5.41
C LEU A 263 29.96 21.54 5.84
N LEU A 264 29.05 20.69 6.29
CA LEU A 264 29.32 19.30 6.61
C LEU A 264 28.81 18.43 5.47
N HIS A 265 29.66 17.52 5.00
CA HIS A 265 29.26 16.48 4.07
C HIS A 265 28.99 15.19 4.86
N ILE A 266 27.79 14.65 4.71
CA ILE A 266 27.33 13.45 5.40
C ILE A 266 27.16 12.37 4.35
N ASP A 267 27.88 11.27 4.52
CA ASP A 267 27.71 10.07 3.72
C ASP A 267 27.59 8.88 4.68
N THR A 268 26.40 8.29 4.75
CA THR A 268 26.08 7.30 5.78
C THR A 268 25.25 6.14 5.24
N SER A 269 25.49 4.96 5.78
CA SER A 269 24.73 3.74 5.56
C SER A 269 23.78 3.56 6.74
N LEU A 270 22.48 3.50 6.46
CA LEU A 270 21.43 3.28 7.45
C LEU A 270 20.86 1.88 7.29
N LEU A 271 20.58 1.22 8.40
CA LEU A 271 19.80 -0.01 8.44
C LEU A 271 18.31 0.34 8.25
N ALA A 272 17.67 -0.29 7.26
CA ALA A 272 16.24 -0.14 7.00
C ALA A 272 15.47 -1.36 7.52
N GLN A 273 14.49 -1.12 8.38
CA GLN A 273 13.59 -2.11 8.96
C GLN A 273 12.19 -1.89 8.42
N PHE A 274 11.59 -2.93 7.85
CA PHE A 274 10.27 -2.85 7.23
C PHE A 274 9.23 -3.49 8.13
N SER A 275 8.10 -2.81 8.31
CA SER A 275 6.93 -3.34 9.01
C SER A 275 5.66 -2.94 8.27
N VAL A 276 4.56 -3.63 8.56
CA VAL A 276 3.25 -3.31 8.03
C VAL A 276 2.33 -2.99 9.19
N GLU A 277 1.69 -1.82 9.13
CA GLU A 277 0.74 -1.35 10.14
C GLU A 277 -0.35 -0.52 9.44
N ASP A 278 -1.61 -0.74 9.80
CA ASP A 278 -2.78 -0.08 9.17
C ASP A 278 -2.79 -0.16 7.62
N ASN A 279 -2.43 -1.32 7.07
CA ASN A 279 -2.29 -1.55 5.62
C ASN A 279 -1.27 -0.64 4.92
N LYS A 280 -0.31 -0.09 5.67
CA LYS A 280 0.78 0.74 5.15
C LYS A 280 2.11 0.09 5.43
N LEU A 281 3.02 0.19 4.46
CA LEU A 281 4.42 -0.14 4.66
C LEU A 281 5.08 0.98 5.48
N LYS A 282 5.64 0.64 6.64
CA LYS A 282 6.46 1.52 7.45
C LYS A 282 7.92 1.13 7.30
N ILE A 283 8.79 2.14 7.23
CA ILE A 283 10.23 1.97 7.13
C ILE A 283 10.85 2.68 8.34
N GLY A 284 11.38 1.89 9.28
CA GLY A 284 12.24 2.38 10.36
C GLY A 284 13.68 2.45 9.87
N VAL A 285 14.39 3.52 10.22
CA VAL A 285 15.81 3.69 9.89
C VAL A 285 16.64 3.87 11.15
N SER A 286 17.80 3.22 11.19
CA SER A 286 18.79 3.40 12.26
C SER A 286 20.20 3.46 11.66
N LEU A 287 21.15 4.05 12.37
CA LEU A 287 22.56 3.92 12.02
C LEU A 287 22.98 2.45 12.12
N GLU A 288 23.87 2.00 11.24
CA GLU A 288 24.53 0.69 11.35
C GLU A 288 25.44 0.61 12.58
#